data_AF-A0A535SNV2-F1
#
_entry.id   AF-A0A535SNV2-F1
#
_cell.length_a   1.000
_cell.length_b   1.000
_cell.length_c   1.000
_cell.angle_alpha   90.00
_cell.angle_beta   90.00
_cell.angle_gamma   90.00
#
_symmetry.space_group_name_H-M   'P 1'
#
loop_
_entity.id
_entity.type
_entity.pdbx_description
1 polymer ?
#
loop_
_entity_poly.entity_id
_entity_poly.type
_entity_poly.pdbx_seq_one_letter_code
_entity_poly.pdbx_strand_id
1 'polypeptide(L)'
;MRAFNELGVPASYREINDIISPRGKIGGAAQARRRGFVLHHTTMAHSMDVELLPRLIRLGRERLAERGVRSAEKSVSPLSWFTSLSCDEVARKLHTYFTREFNASDAEVSRAELEMARRLVESKYSTVDWINRLP
;
A
#
# COMPACT_ATOMS: atom_id res chain seq x y z
N MET A 1 -7.72 -8.28 5.32
CA MET A 1 -7.23 -9.65 5.55
C MET A 1 -8.28 -10.68 5.19
N ARG A 2 -9.50 -10.60 5.76
CA ARG A 2 -10.60 -11.52 5.45
C ARG A 2 -10.83 -11.77 3.95
N ALA A 3 -10.90 -10.70 3.14
CA ALA A 3 -11.03 -10.81 1.69
C ALA A 3 -9.90 -11.62 1.01
N PHE A 4 -8.65 -11.49 1.47
CA PHE A 4 -7.53 -12.28 0.94
C PHE A 4 -7.64 -13.75 1.33
N ASN A 5 -8.06 -14.01 2.56
CA ASN A 5 -8.26 -15.37 3.05
C ASN A 5 -9.41 -16.07 2.29
N GLU A 6 -10.47 -15.35 1.89
CA GLU A 6 -11.51 -15.86 0.99
C GLU A 6 -10.98 -16.24 -0.40
N LEU A 7 -9.89 -15.61 -0.85
CA LEU A 7 -9.20 -15.94 -2.10
C LEU A 7 -8.14 -17.03 -1.94
N GLY A 8 -8.01 -17.63 -0.74
CA GLY A 8 -6.99 -18.63 -0.44
C GLY A 8 -5.59 -18.05 -0.24
N VAL A 9 -5.42 -16.74 -0.21
CA VAL A 9 -4.14 -16.09 0.10
C VAL A 9 -3.97 -16.08 1.63
N PRO A 10 -2.89 -16.67 2.19
CA PRO A 10 -2.69 -16.77 3.64
C PRO A 10 -2.18 -15.44 4.21
N ALA A 11 -3.03 -14.40 4.17
CA ALA A 11 -2.66 -13.04 4.54
C ALA A 11 -2.97 -12.73 6.01
N SER A 12 -2.01 -12.14 6.71
CA SER A 12 -2.20 -11.63 8.07
C SER A 12 -1.59 -10.25 8.25
N TYR A 13 -2.02 -9.56 9.31
CA TYR A 13 -1.48 -8.26 9.69
C TYR A 13 -0.41 -8.47 10.77
N ARG A 14 0.73 -7.79 10.65
CA ARG A 14 1.83 -7.87 11.63
C ARG A 14 2.32 -6.47 11.98
N GLU A 15 2.65 -6.28 13.26
CA GLU A 15 3.13 -5.01 13.80
C GLU A 15 2.15 -3.86 13.48
N ILE A 16 2.68 -2.68 13.16
CA ILE A 16 1.88 -1.46 12.96
C ILE A 16 1.31 -1.39 11.53
N ASN A 17 2.03 -1.89 10.54
CA ASN A 17 1.69 -1.62 9.14
C ASN A 17 2.05 -2.71 8.12
N ASP A 18 2.50 -3.90 8.54
CA ASP A 18 2.84 -4.96 7.59
C ASP A 18 1.61 -5.83 7.26
N ILE A 19 1.41 -6.08 5.97
CA ILE A 19 0.56 -7.16 5.47
C ILE A 19 1.48 -8.28 5.01
N ILE A 20 1.34 -9.48 5.58
CA ILE A 20 2.30 -10.57 5.42
C ILE A 20 1.64 -11.87 4.97
N SER A 21 2.46 -12.75 4.45
CA SER A 21 2.22 -14.18 4.24
C SER A 21 3.29 -14.98 5.00
N PRO A 22 3.17 -16.32 5.10
CA PRO A 22 4.26 -17.16 5.61
C PRO A 22 5.58 -17.01 4.85
N ARG A 23 5.55 -16.53 3.60
CA ARG A 23 6.74 -16.39 2.73
C ARG A 23 7.37 -15.00 2.74
N GLY A 24 6.78 -14.03 3.44
CA GLY A 24 7.28 -12.65 3.47
C GLY A 24 6.18 -11.59 3.42
N LYS A 25 6.57 -10.34 3.18
CA LYS A 25 5.68 -9.18 3.18
C LYS A 25 4.93 -9.06 1.85
N ILE A 26 3.61 -9.10 1.89
CA ILE A 26 2.76 -8.83 0.72
C ILE A 26 2.70 -7.32 0.45
N GLY A 27 2.62 -6.53 1.50
CA GLY A 27 2.34 -5.10 1.38
C GLY A 27 2.59 -4.32 2.65
N GLY A 28 2.52 -3.00 2.55
CA GLY A 28 2.66 -2.08 3.66
C GLY A 28 1.50 -1.09 3.71
N ALA A 29 1.05 -0.77 4.92
CA ALA A 29 0.09 0.27 5.17
C ALA A 29 0.78 1.58 5.62
N ALA A 30 0.10 2.69 5.42
CA ALA A 30 0.42 3.96 6.06
C ALA A 30 -0.87 4.71 6.35
N GLN A 31 -0.81 5.63 7.31
CA GLN A 31 -1.98 6.37 7.74
C GLN A 31 -1.64 7.83 8.00
N ALA A 32 -2.49 8.73 7.49
CA ALA A 32 -2.45 10.15 7.80
C ALA A 32 -3.72 10.55 8.57
N ARG A 33 -3.56 11.39 9.59
CA ARG A 33 -4.67 11.99 10.35
C ARG A 33 -4.61 13.50 10.19
N ARG A 34 -5.66 14.11 9.64
CA ARG A 34 -5.73 15.56 9.38
C ARG A 34 -7.16 16.05 9.57
N ARG A 35 -7.33 17.12 10.37
CA ARG A 35 -8.61 17.84 10.52
C ARG A 35 -9.81 16.93 10.82
N GLY A 36 -9.63 15.93 11.69
CA GLY A 36 -10.67 14.94 12.04
C GLY A 36 -10.82 13.77 11.06
N PHE A 37 -10.14 13.79 9.91
CA PHE A 37 -10.17 12.70 8.93
C PHE A 37 -8.99 11.75 9.09
N VAL A 38 -9.22 10.48 8.75
CA VAL A 38 -8.21 9.44 8.67
C VAL A 38 -8.14 8.92 7.24
N LEU A 39 -6.96 9.03 6.63
CA LEU A 39 -6.64 8.35 5.37
C LEU A 39 -5.76 7.15 5.70
N HIS A 40 -6.28 5.94 5.49
CA HIS A 40 -5.51 4.70 5.52
C HIS A 40 -5.30 4.23 4.08
N HIS A 41 -4.05 4.05 3.68
CA HIS A 41 -3.72 3.52 2.36
C HIS A 41 -2.77 2.33 2.49
N THR A 42 -2.76 1.48 1.47
CA THR A 42 -1.89 0.33 1.42
C THR A 42 -1.24 0.23 0.04
N THR A 43 -0.05 -0.34 0.01
CA THR A 43 0.54 -0.89 -1.21
C THR A 43 0.56 -2.40 -1.09
N MET A 44 0.31 -3.10 -2.19
CA MET A 44 0.28 -4.56 -2.23
C MET A 44 1.01 -5.04 -3.48
N ALA A 45 2.02 -5.88 -3.30
CA ALA A 45 2.71 -6.51 -4.41
C ALA A 45 1.78 -7.57 -5.02
N HIS A 46 1.22 -7.30 -6.20
CA HIS A 46 0.50 -8.32 -6.95
C HIS A 46 1.48 -9.29 -7.62
N SER A 47 2.30 -8.76 -8.53
CA SER A 47 3.40 -9.46 -9.20
C SER A 47 4.59 -8.49 -9.34
N MET A 48 5.80 -8.94 -9.07
CA MET A 48 7.00 -8.15 -9.29
C MET A 48 8.26 -9.01 -9.32
N ASP A 49 9.32 -8.47 -9.92
CA ASP A 49 10.68 -8.98 -9.72
C ASP A 49 11.19 -8.55 -8.35
N VAL A 50 11.18 -9.49 -7.40
CA VAL A 50 11.60 -9.25 -6.02
C VAL A 50 13.10 -9.01 -5.89
N GLU A 51 13.91 -9.44 -6.87
CA GLU A 51 15.37 -9.27 -6.86
C GLU A 51 15.78 -7.83 -7.20
N LEU A 52 14.92 -7.07 -7.89
CA LEU A 52 15.16 -5.65 -8.17
C LEU A 52 15.07 -4.77 -6.93
N LEU A 53 14.25 -5.15 -5.94
CA LEU A 53 14.01 -4.34 -4.74
C LEU A 53 15.28 -3.93 -3.99
N PRO A 54 16.19 -4.86 -3.59
CA PRO A 54 17.42 -4.48 -2.91
C PRO A 54 18.39 -3.67 -3.78
N ARG A 55 18.23 -3.68 -5.10
CA ARG A 55 19.06 -2.90 -6.05
C ARG A 55 18.55 -1.47 -6.22
N LEU A 56 17.23 -1.27 -6.13
CA LEU A 56 16.58 0.03 -6.33
C LEU A 56 16.35 0.78 -5.03
N ILE A 57 16.08 0.08 -3.94
CA ILE A 57 15.85 0.67 -2.63
C ILE A 57 17.17 0.74 -1.88
N ARG A 58 17.62 1.96 -1.57
CA ARG A 58 18.70 2.16 -0.60
C ARG A 58 18.20 1.77 0.78
N LEU A 59 18.44 0.53 1.17
CA LEU A 59 18.34 0.12 2.56
C LEU A 59 19.47 0.84 3.29
N GLY A 60 19.12 1.87 4.06
CA GLY A 60 20.10 2.68 4.81
C GLY A 60 20.92 1.78 5.71
N ARG A 61 22.13 1.40 5.27
CA ARG A 61 23.12 0.78 6.12
C ARG A 61 23.68 1.87 7.05
N GLU A 62 23.30 1.73 8.31
CA GLU A 62 23.87 2.34 9.51
C GLU A 62 23.56 3.82 9.83
N ARG A 63 23.21 4.00 11.11
CA ARG A 63 23.07 5.23 11.91
C ARG A 63 21.80 6.06 11.72
N LEU A 64 20.75 5.62 12.40
CA LEU A 64 20.20 6.34 13.55
C LEU A 64 19.48 5.32 14.43
N ALA A 65 20.16 4.92 15.50
CA ALA A 65 19.48 4.38 16.66
C ALA A 65 18.39 5.39 17.07
N GLU A 66 17.15 4.89 17.20
CA GLU A 66 16.16 5.24 18.23
C GLU A 66 14.70 5.40 17.76
N ARG A 67 14.34 5.63 16.48
CA ARG A 67 12.90 5.88 16.16
C ARG A 67 12.35 5.35 14.82
N GLY A 68 12.90 4.30 14.23
CA GLY A 68 12.39 3.74 12.95
C GLY A 68 12.08 2.25 13.01
N VAL A 69 10.83 1.86 12.75
CA VAL A 69 10.38 0.46 12.67
C VAL A 69 11.14 -0.27 11.56
N ARG A 70 11.80 -1.39 11.89
CA ARG A 70 12.60 -2.27 11.01
C ARG A 70 11.75 -2.99 9.94
N SER A 71 11.12 -2.23 9.05
CA SER A 71 10.19 -2.75 8.03
C SER A 71 10.86 -3.13 6.71
N ALA A 72 12.15 -2.82 6.53
CA ALA A 72 12.85 -2.84 5.25
C ALA A 72 13.70 -4.10 4.96
N GLU A 73 13.88 -5.01 5.93
CA GLU A 73 14.67 -6.24 5.75
C GLU A 73 13.85 -7.48 5.33
N LYS A 74 12.52 -7.37 5.31
CA LYS A 74 11.63 -8.51 5.06
C LYS A 74 11.46 -8.75 3.55
N SER A 75 11.77 -9.96 3.07
CA SER A 75 11.54 -10.36 1.68
C SER A 75 10.09 -10.11 1.25
N VAL A 76 9.90 -9.58 0.05
CA VAL A 76 8.56 -9.34 -0.50
C VAL A 76 7.98 -10.65 -1.03
N SER A 77 6.69 -10.84 -0.81
CA SER A 77 5.91 -12.03 -1.16
C SER A 77 4.69 -11.60 -1.99
N PRO A 78 4.83 -11.55 -3.32
CA PRO A 78 3.76 -11.13 -4.22
C PRO A 78 2.54 -12.05 -4.14
N LEU A 79 1.34 -11.48 -4.35
CA LEU A 79 0.09 -12.23 -4.37
C LEU A 79 0.08 -13.34 -5.44
N SER A 80 0.76 -13.13 -6.57
CA SER A 80 0.85 -14.09 -7.67
C SER A 80 1.47 -15.44 -7.29
N TRP A 81 2.12 -15.55 -6.12
CA TRP A 81 2.60 -16.82 -5.58
C TRP A 81 1.49 -17.69 -4.96
N PHE A 82 0.33 -17.11 -4.65
CA PHE A 82 -0.77 -17.76 -3.95
C PHE A 82 -2.06 -17.78 -4.77
N THR A 83 -2.17 -16.96 -5.82
CA THR A 83 -3.35 -16.88 -6.67
C THR A 83 -2.97 -16.71 -8.14
N SER A 84 -3.77 -17.29 -9.03
CA SER A 84 -3.68 -17.08 -10.47
C SER A 84 -4.47 -15.86 -10.95
N LEU A 85 -5.21 -15.19 -10.05
CA LEU A 85 -6.00 -14.01 -10.38
C LEU A 85 -5.09 -12.85 -10.79
N SER A 86 -5.50 -12.13 -11.83
CA SER A 86 -4.92 -10.86 -12.26
C SER A 86 -5.06 -9.78 -11.18
N CYS A 87 -4.30 -8.70 -11.31
CA CYS A 87 -4.37 -7.56 -10.38
C CYS A 87 -5.80 -6.98 -10.33
N ASP A 88 -6.45 -6.84 -11.49
CA ASP A 88 -7.82 -6.32 -11.60
C ASP A 88 -8.85 -7.28 -10.99
N GLU A 89 -8.67 -8.59 -11.16
CA GLU A 89 -9.52 -9.58 -10.49
C GLU A 89 -9.41 -9.51 -8.97
N VAL A 90 -8.19 -9.42 -8.44
CA VAL A 90 -7.96 -9.23 -7.02
C VAL A 90 -8.62 -7.93 -6.56
N ALA A 91 -8.39 -6.80 -7.25
CA ALA A 91 -8.97 -5.52 -6.91
C ALA A 91 -10.50 -5.55 -6.88
N ARG A 92 -11.14 -6.15 -7.89
CA ARG A 92 -12.60 -6.33 -7.93
C ARG A 92 -13.12 -7.19 -6.78
N LYS A 93 -12.41 -8.25 -6.41
CA LYS A 93 -12.79 -9.11 -5.28
C LYS A 93 -12.67 -8.38 -3.95
N LEU A 94 -11.61 -7.58 -3.76
CA LEU A 94 -11.45 -6.73 -2.58
C LEU A 94 -12.55 -5.67 -2.49
N HIS A 95 -12.87 -5.02 -3.61
CA HIS A 95 -13.97 -4.06 -3.72
C HIS A 95 -15.31 -4.72 -3.36
N THR A 96 -15.65 -5.83 -4.00
CA THR A 96 -16.90 -6.57 -3.73
C THR A 96 -17.01 -6.97 -2.26
N TYR A 97 -15.92 -7.48 -1.68
CA TYR A 97 -15.87 -7.82 -0.27
C TYR A 97 -16.12 -6.60 0.61
N PHE A 98 -15.44 -5.49 0.35
CA PHE A 98 -15.56 -4.25 1.13
C PHE A 98 -16.99 -3.69 1.08
N THR A 99 -17.56 -3.60 -0.12
CA THR A 99 -18.94 -3.13 -0.35
C THR A 99 -19.94 -3.94 0.45
N ARG A 100 -19.84 -5.28 0.40
CA ARG A 100 -20.70 -6.19 1.16
C ARG A 100 -20.49 -6.05 2.67
N GLU A 101 -19.24 -6.08 3.13
CA GLU A 101 -18.89 -6.11 4.55
C GLU A 101 -19.30 -4.83 5.29
N PHE A 102 -19.15 -3.68 4.64
CA PHE A 102 -19.39 -2.37 5.26
C PHE A 102 -20.65 -1.69 4.76
N ASN A 103 -21.48 -2.39 3.97
CA ASN A 103 -22.65 -1.83 3.30
C ASN A 103 -22.33 -0.50 2.61
N ALA A 104 -21.18 -0.45 1.94
CA ALA A 104 -20.71 0.73 1.24
C ALA A 104 -21.39 0.84 -0.13
N SER A 105 -21.39 2.05 -0.69
CA SER A 105 -21.85 2.30 -2.05
C SER A 105 -20.73 2.91 -2.88
N ASP A 106 -20.77 2.68 -4.18
CA ASP A 106 -19.87 3.34 -5.10
C ASP A 106 -20.13 4.85 -5.13
N ALA A 107 -19.05 5.61 -5.28
CA ALA A 107 -19.08 7.04 -5.48
C ALA A 107 -18.10 7.40 -6.61
N GLU A 108 -18.47 8.37 -7.41
CA GLU A 108 -17.60 8.89 -8.46
C GLU A 108 -16.80 10.09 -7.95
N VAL A 109 -15.54 10.18 -8.37
CA VAL A 109 -14.74 11.38 -8.15
C VAL A 109 -15.19 12.44 -9.16
N SER A 110 -15.71 13.55 -8.67
CA SER A 110 -16.20 14.62 -9.52
C SER A 110 -15.08 15.25 -10.34
N ARG A 111 -15.45 15.86 -11.47
CA ARG A 111 -14.51 16.62 -12.30
C ARG A 111 -13.79 17.72 -11.51
N ALA A 112 -14.51 18.42 -10.62
CA ALA A 112 -13.94 19.47 -9.79
C ALA A 112 -12.88 18.93 -8.82
N GLU A 113 -13.11 17.76 -8.23
CA GLU A 113 -12.12 17.08 -7.37
C GLU A 113 -10.88 16.66 -8.16
N LEU A 114 -11.06 16.10 -9.36
CA LEU A 114 -9.94 15.75 -10.24
C LEU A 114 -9.12 16.99 -10.66
N GLU A 115 -9.77 18.11 -10.95
CA GLU A 115 -9.10 19.37 -11.27
C GLU A 115 -8.34 19.93 -10.05
N MET A 116 -8.91 19.87 -8.85
CA MET A 116 -8.19 20.22 -7.61
C MET A 116 -6.97 19.32 -7.39
N ALA A 117 -7.10 18.01 -7.60
CA ALA A 117 -6.00 17.06 -7.46
C ALA A 117 -4.87 17.36 -8.46
N ARG A 118 -5.20 17.64 -9.74
CA ARG A 118 -4.22 18.01 -10.77
C ARG A 118 -3.48 19.31 -10.41
N ARG A 119 -4.19 20.33 -9.93
CA ARG A 119 -3.56 21.57 -9.45
C ARG A 119 -2.57 21.31 -8.31
N LEU A 120 -2.89 20.39 -7.39
CA LEU A 120 -1.98 20.01 -6.31
C LEU A 120 -0.76 19.24 -6.81
N VAL A 121 -0.90 18.41 -7.84
CA VAL A 121 0.24 17.75 -8.50
C VAL A 121 1.19 18.80 -9.06
N GLU A 122 0.68 19.72 -9.87
CA GLU A 122 1.45 20.78 -10.53
C GLU A 122 2.11 21.74 -9.53
N SER A 123 1.35 22.27 -8.58
CA SER A 123 1.83 23.31 -7.66
C SER A 123 2.62 22.77 -6.46
N LYS A 124 2.57 21.46 -6.20
CA LYS A 124 3.13 20.89 -4.97
C LYS A 124 3.71 19.49 -5.15
N TYR A 125 2.90 18.48 -5.44
CA TYR A 125 3.36 17.08 -5.28
C TYR A 125 4.40 16.63 -6.30
N SER A 126 4.52 17.31 -7.44
CA SER A 126 5.56 17.09 -8.44
C SER A 126 6.73 18.07 -8.36
N THR A 127 6.74 19.01 -7.40
CA THR A 127 7.83 19.99 -7.29
C THR A 127 9.07 19.37 -6.63
N VAL A 128 10.25 19.82 -7.05
CA VAL A 128 11.54 19.39 -6.47
C VAL A 128 11.58 19.66 -4.97
N ASP A 129 11.09 20.82 -4.54
CA ASP A 129 11.02 21.22 -3.12
C ASP A 129 10.17 20.26 -2.29
N TRP A 130 9.09 19.72 -2.86
CA TRP A 130 8.27 18.74 -2.17
C TRP A 130 8.90 17.35 -2.19
N ILE A 131 9.37 16.88 -3.34
CA ILE A 131 9.94 15.53 -3.52
C ILE A 131 11.18 15.34 -2.64
N ASN A 132 12.02 16.37 -2.52
CA ASN A 132 13.26 16.31 -1.73
C ASN A 132 13.09 16.84 -0.31
N ARG A 133 11.85 17.06 0.15
CA ARG A 133 11.58 17.49 1.51
C ARG A 133 11.89 16.36 2.50
N LEU A 134 12.96 16.54 3.27
CA LEU A 134 13.24 15.70 4.44
C LEU A 134 12.52 16.27 5.67
N PRO A 135 11.92 15.42 6.53
CA PRO A 135 11.36 15.84 7.81
C PRO A 135 12.42 16.28 8.82
#